data_AF-A0A960UW53-F1
#
_entry.id   AF-A0A960UW53-F1
#
_cell.length_a   1.000
_cell.length_b   1.000
_cell.length_c   1.000
_cell.angle_alpha   90.00
_cell.angle_beta   90.00
_cell.angle_gamma   90.00
#
_symmetry.space_group_name_H-M   'P 1'
#
loop_
_entity.id
_entity.type
_entity.pdbx_description
1 polymer ?
#
loop_
_entity_poly.entity_id
_entity_poly.type
_entity_poly.pdbx_seq_one_letter_code
_entity_poly.pdbx_strand_id
1 'polypeptide(L)'
;MMSWRPFLYFLLAISLSTVDGRKAPGGVWIESLQNHRPELQNLRNQIRMNLRSSYREGHLDVPLKIYLYRLKEEENFFTVVTRTGQDPDTLAS
;
A
#
# COMPACT_ATOMS: atom_id res chain seq x y z
N MET A 1 -40.85 -20.93 -7.99
CA MET A 1 -40.52 -19.51 -7.79
C MET A 1 -39.41 -19.42 -6.74
N MET A 2 -38.16 -19.23 -7.17
CA MET A 2 -36.99 -19.24 -6.29
C MET A 2 -36.88 -17.86 -5.60
N SER A 3 -36.90 -17.80 -4.27
CA SER A 3 -36.87 -16.53 -3.55
C SER A 3 -35.50 -15.86 -3.75
N TRP A 4 -35.48 -14.58 -4.15
CA TRP A 4 -34.26 -13.79 -4.39
C TRP A 4 -33.56 -13.31 -3.09
N ARG A 5 -34.24 -13.46 -1.96
CA ARG A 5 -33.77 -13.01 -0.63
C ARG A 5 -32.38 -13.53 -0.20
N PRO A 6 -31.99 -14.80 -0.39
CA PRO A 6 -30.66 -15.28 0.03
C PRO A 6 -29.53 -14.65 -0.79
N PHE A 7 -29.78 -14.26 -2.05
CA PHE A 7 -28.78 -13.62 -2.90
C PHE A 7 -28.45 -12.19 -2.41
N LEU A 8 -29.46 -11.47 -1.91
CA LEU A 8 -29.29 -10.14 -1.30
C LEU A 8 -28.50 -10.20 0.01
N TYR A 9 -28.74 -11.20 0.86
CA TYR A 9 -27.95 -11.38 2.09
C TYR A 9 -26.49 -11.76 1.80
N PHE A 10 -26.25 -12.55 0.74
CA PHE A 10 -24.91 -12.90 0.30
C PHE A 10 -24.13 -11.67 -0.19
N LEU A 11 -24.76 -10.78 -0.98
CA LEU A 11 -24.13 -9.53 -1.43
C LEU A 11 -23.85 -8.56 -0.27
N LEU A 12 -24.73 -8.49 0.72
CA LEU A 12 -24.53 -7.64 1.90
C LEU A 12 -23.39 -8.17 2.80
N ALA A 13 -23.26 -9.49 2.94
CA ALA A 13 -22.16 -10.10 3.70
C ALA A 13 -20.79 -9.89 3.05
N ILE A 14 -20.74 -9.85 1.71
CA ILE A 14 -19.51 -9.57 0.95
C ILE A 14 -19.12 -8.08 1.07
N SER A 15 -20.07 -7.15 1.08
CA SER A 15 -19.76 -5.73 1.24
C SER A 15 -19.29 -5.37 2.65
N LEU A 16 -19.70 -6.12 3.68
CA LEU A 16 -19.22 -5.98 5.06
C LEU A 16 -17.84 -6.61 5.30
N SER A 17 -17.35 -7.47 4.41
CA SER A 17 -16.02 -8.11 4.51
C SER A 17 -14.94 -7.40 3.70
N THR A 18 -15.30 -6.39 2.89
CA THR A 18 -14.34 -5.43 2.35
C THR A 18 -14.13 -4.31 3.36
N VAL A 19 -12.90 -4.23 3.91
CA VAL A 19 -12.40 -3.17 4.80
C VAL A 19 -12.72 -3.36 6.29
N ASP A 20 -12.30 -4.48 6.88
CA ASP A 20 -11.78 -4.43 8.26
C ASP A 20 -10.25 -4.33 8.21
N GLY A 21 -9.76 -3.15 7.83
CA GLY A 21 -8.32 -2.81 7.83
C GLY A 21 -7.71 -2.71 9.24
N ARG A 22 -8.39 -3.20 10.29
CA ARG A 22 -8.00 -3.04 11.69
C ARG A 22 -7.06 -4.12 12.22
N LYS A 23 -6.74 -5.16 11.44
CA LYS A 23 -5.82 -6.23 11.87
C LYS A 23 -4.87 -6.69 10.78
N ALA A 24 -4.21 -5.76 10.09
CA ALA A 24 -2.97 -6.09 9.40
C ALA A 24 -1.84 -6.23 10.45
N PRO A 25 -1.04 -7.30 10.43
CA PRO A 25 0.00 -7.55 11.43
C PRO A 25 1.05 -6.43 11.39
N GLY A 26 1.22 -5.70 12.50
CA GLY A 26 2.45 -4.97 12.88
C GLY A 26 3.13 -4.05 11.84
N GLY A 27 2.42 -3.58 10.81
CA GLY A 27 3.00 -2.70 9.79
C GLY A 27 3.37 -1.32 10.32
N VAL A 28 4.42 -0.72 9.77
CA VAL A 28 4.79 0.67 10.12
C VAL A 28 3.81 1.61 9.44
N TRP A 29 3.07 2.38 10.23
CA TRP A 29 2.12 3.35 9.70
C TRP A 29 2.84 4.59 9.21
N ILE A 30 2.45 5.05 8.02
CA ILE A 30 2.77 6.37 7.50
C ILE A 30 1.50 7.21 7.67
N GLU A 31 1.55 8.24 8.50
CA GLU A 31 0.38 9.09 8.75
C GLU A 31 0.15 10.09 7.61
N SER A 32 1.21 10.44 6.88
CA SER A 32 1.17 11.49 5.87
C SER A 32 2.29 11.33 4.84
N LEU A 33 1.95 11.48 3.56
CA LEU A 33 2.91 11.52 2.45
C LEU A 33 3.49 12.92 2.20
N GLN A 34 3.54 13.79 3.21
CA GLN A 34 4.16 15.10 3.10
C GLN A 34 5.69 14.98 3.12
N ASN A 35 6.37 15.74 2.27
CA ASN A 35 7.82 15.65 2.09
C ASN A 35 8.65 15.89 3.35
N HIS A 36 8.17 16.66 4.32
CA HIS A 36 8.91 16.92 5.56
C HIS A 36 8.81 15.78 6.60
N ARG A 37 8.04 14.72 6.32
CA ARG A 37 7.81 13.63 7.28
C ARG A 37 8.98 12.63 7.28
N PRO A 38 9.59 12.35 8.44
CA PRO A 38 10.75 11.48 8.51
C PRO A 38 10.44 10.04 8.08
N GLU A 39 9.22 9.55 8.32
CA GLU A 39 8.79 8.20 7.97
C GLU A 39 8.79 8.00 6.44
N LEU A 40 8.29 9.00 5.70
CA LEU A 40 8.30 8.99 4.24
C LEU A 40 9.73 9.05 3.68
N GLN A 41 10.59 9.88 4.27
CA GLN A 41 11.98 9.97 3.85
C GLN A 41 12.73 8.66 4.11
N ASN A 42 12.48 8.03 5.24
CA ASN A 42 13.02 6.71 5.55
C ASN A 42 12.55 5.66 4.54
N LEU A 43 11.25 5.61 4.23
CA LEU A 43 10.71 4.71 3.20
C LEU A 43 11.41 4.93 1.84
N ARG A 44 11.49 6.18 1.36
CA ARG A 44 12.16 6.53 0.11
C ARG A 44 13.61 6.08 0.07
N ASN A 45 14.33 6.24 1.18
CA ASN A 45 15.71 5.81 1.29
C ASN A 45 15.84 4.28 1.23
N GLN A 46 14.98 3.54 1.93
CA GLN A 46 14.96 2.07 1.89
C GLN A 46 14.65 1.55 0.48
N ILE A 47 13.66 2.16 -0.21
CA ILE A 47 13.35 1.84 -1.61
C ILE A 47 14.59 2.08 -2.49
N ARG A 48 15.23 3.25 -2.38
CA ARG A 48 16.43 3.58 -3.17
C ARG A 48 17.59 2.62 -2.91
N MET A 49 17.81 2.24 -1.66
CA MET A 49 18.85 1.27 -1.29
C MET A 49 18.57 -0.08 -1.94
N ASN A 50 17.35 -0.60 -1.81
CA ASN A 50 16.98 -1.89 -2.37
C ASN A 50 17.00 -1.92 -3.90
N LEU A 51 16.55 -0.84 -4.56
CA LEU A 51 16.68 -0.73 -6.03
C LEU A 51 18.14 -0.79 -6.47
N ARG A 52 19.04 -0.13 -5.73
CA ARG A 52 20.47 -0.13 -6.00
C ARG A 52 21.09 -1.51 -5.77
N SER A 53 20.84 -2.13 -4.63
CA SER A 53 21.42 -3.42 -4.26
C SER A 53 20.89 -4.54 -5.16
N SER A 54 19.59 -4.53 -5.47
CA SER A 54 18.99 -5.53 -6.37
C SER A 54 19.56 -5.44 -7.78
N TYR A 55 19.83 -4.22 -8.27
CA TYR A 55 20.45 -4.04 -9.59
C TYR A 55 21.93 -4.46 -9.62
N ARG A 56 22.70 -4.19 -8.56
CA ARG A 56 24.16 -4.41 -8.55
C ARG A 56 24.57 -5.79 -8.07
N GLU A 57 23.91 -6.27 -7.03
CA GLU A 57 24.36 -7.39 -6.21
C GLU A 57 23.36 -8.56 -6.22
N GLY A 58 22.16 -8.35 -6.79
CA GLY A 58 21.13 -9.38 -6.91
C GLY A 58 20.46 -9.74 -5.58
N HIS A 59 20.61 -8.90 -4.54
CA HIS A 59 19.94 -9.07 -3.25
C HIS A 59 19.37 -7.76 -2.69
N LEU A 60 18.64 -7.87 -1.59
CA LEU A 60 18.07 -6.74 -0.85
C LEU A 60 18.95 -6.44 0.37
N ASP A 61 19.50 -5.23 0.43
CA ASP A 61 20.27 -4.77 1.60
C ASP A 61 19.38 -4.47 2.80
N VAL A 62 18.16 -4.02 2.53
CA VAL A 62 17.16 -3.74 3.55
C VAL A 62 16.08 -4.83 3.48
N PRO A 63 15.78 -5.53 4.59
CA PRO A 63 14.69 -6.49 4.65
C PRO A 63 13.36 -5.88 4.20
N LEU A 64 12.54 -6.68 3.51
CA LEU A 64 11.21 -6.25 3.10
C LEU A 64 10.36 -5.89 4.33
N LYS A 65 9.69 -4.74 4.25
CA LYS A 65 8.79 -4.23 5.31
C LYS A 65 7.46 -3.83 4.70
N ILE A 66 6.40 -4.09 5.45
CA ILE A 66 5.05 -3.65 5.09
C ILE A 66 4.80 -2.29 5.72
N TYR A 67 4.51 -1.31 4.86
CA TYR A 67 4.07 0.02 5.26
C TYR A 67 2.57 0.15 5.04
N LEU A 68 1.88 0.74 6.01
CA LEU A 68 0.45 0.99 5.94
C LEU A 68 0.21 2.49 5.77
N TYR A 69 -0.59 2.85 4.77
CA TYR A 69 -0.99 4.23 4.51
C TYR A 69 -2.50 4.29 4.31
N ARG A 70 -3.17 5.22 5.00
CA ARG A 70 -4.59 5.51 4.77
C ARG A 70 -4.70 6.58 3.68
N LEU A 71 -5.32 6.21 2.56
CA LEU A 71 -5.60 7.11 1.46
C LEU A 71 -6.50 8.27 1.90
N LYS A 72 -6.18 9.49 1.45
CA LYS A 72 -7.03 10.67 1.62
C LYS A 72 -7.94 10.83 0.40
N GLU A 73 -9.05 11.56 0.54
CA GLU A 73 -10.09 11.71 -0.48
C GLU A 73 -9.55 12.17 -1.85
N GLU A 74 -8.59 13.10 -1.86
CA GLU A 74 -7.96 13.65 -3.07
C GLU A 74 -6.73 12.86 -3.55
N GLU A 75 -6.42 11.73 -2.93
CA GLU A 75 -5.26 10.91 -3.27
C GLU A 75 -5.67 9.66 -4.03
N ASN A 76 -4.83 9.25 -4.97
CA ASN A 76 -5.00 8.03 -5.74
C ASN A 76 -3.69 7.24 -5.76
N PHE A 77 -3.72 6.05 -6.35
CA PHE A 77 -2.56 5.17 -6.48
C PHE A 77 -1.34 5.89 -7.05
N PHE A 78 -1.51 6.65 -8.14
CA PHE A 78 -0.42 7.39 -8.79
C PHE A 78 0.21 8.41 -7.84
N THR A 79 -0.61 9.17 -7.11
CA THR A 79 -0.14 10.12 -6.10
C THR A 79 0.65 9.42 -5.00
N VAL A 80 0.21 8.25 -4.53
CA VAL A 80 0.92 7.49 -3.49
C VAL A 80 2.27 7.00 -4.01
N VAL A 81 2.29 6.34 -5.17
CA VAL A 81 3.49 5.76 -5.79
C VAL A 81 4.55 6.84 -6.03
N THR A 82 4.17 7.91 -6.73
CA THR A 82 5.08 9.04 -7.02
C THR A 82 5.61 9.68 -5.74
N ARG A 83 4.76 9.87 -4.72
CA ARG A 83 5.21 10.39 -3.43
C ARG A 83 6.11 9.41 -2.67
N THR A 84 6.03 8.11 -2.88
CA THR A 84 7.01 7.16 -2.30
C THR A 84 8.32 7.09 -3.09
N GLY A 85 8.46 7.87 -4.18
CA GLY A 85 9.67 7.90 -5.01
C GLY A 85 9.80 6.71 -5.94
N GLN A 86 8.68 6.07 -6.27
CA GLN A 86 8.59 4.98 -7.23
C GLN A 86 8.06 5.52 -8.55
N ASP A 87 8.47 4.89 -9.66
CA ASP A 87 7.94 5.17 -10.98
C ASP A 87 6.63 4.38 -11.19
N PRO A 88 5.49 5.05 -11.43
CA PRO A 88 4.21 4.40 -11.72
C PRO A 88 4.27 3.41 -12.87
N ASP A 89 5.09 3.68 -13.88
CA ASP A 89 5.21 2.83 -15.07
C ASP A 89 5.88 1.49 -14.72
N THR A 90 6.73 1.47 -13.68
CA THR A 90 7.36 0.23 -13.16
C THR A 90 6.35 -0.69 -12.45
N LEU A 91 5.21 -0.15 -12.00
CA LEU A 91 4.18 -0.94 -11.31
C LEU A 91 3.03 -1.36 -12.23
N ALA A 92 2.94 -0.76 -13.42
CA ALA A 92 1.89 -1.02 -14.41
C ALA A 92 2.29 -2.08 -15.45
N SER A 93 3.57 -2.47 -15.51
CA SER A 93 4.16 -3.49 -16.39
C SER A 93 4.12 -4.90 -15.79
#